data_AF-C3YCM7-F1
#
_entry.id   AF-C3YCM7-F1
#
_cell.length_a   1.000
_cell.length_b   1.000
_cell.length_c   1.000
_cell.angle_alpha   90.00
_cell.angle_beta   90.00
_cell.angle_gamma   90.00
#
_symmetry.space_group_name_H-M   'P 1'
#
loop_
_entity.id
_entity.type
_entity.pdbx_description
1 polymer ?
#
loop_
_entity_poly.entity_id
_entity_poly.type
_entity_poly.pdbx_seq_one_letter_code
_entity_poly.pdbx_strand_id
1 'polypeptide(L)'
;MRQVVQSQPSYREHKHRPTYGLLHRGQHKHGAMPIDEGERYNLIIWMRSSKVRNQLCPMCDQKPTLVRTVGFGDGFTKETKTVDVCCAS
;
A
#
# COMPACT_ATOMS: atom_id res chain seq x y z
N MET A 1 -27.37 -1.13 -16.15
CA MET A 1 -26.30 -0.55 -15.31
C MET A 1 -26.99 0.27 -14.23
N ARG A 2 -26.94 -0.14 -12.94
CA ARG A 2 -27.64 0.59 -11.87
C ARG A 2 -26.96 1.94 -11.66
N GLN A 3 -27.70 3.04 -11.82
CA GLN A 3 -27.21 4.36 -11.45
C GLN A 3 -27.01 4.39 -9.94
N VAL A 4 -25.75 4.46 -9.53
CA VAL A 4 -25.38 4.72 -8.14
C VAL A 4 -25.49 6.23 -7.95
N VAL A 5 -26.33 6.66 -7.00
CA VAL A 5 -26.39 8.06 -6.58
C VAL A 5 -24.98 8.47 -6.16
N GLN A 6 -24.35 9.38 -6.91
CA GLN A 6 -23.05 9.94 -6.54
C GLN A 6 -23.27 10.85 -5.32
N SER A 7 -23.12 10.31 -4.12
CA SER A 7 -22.70 11.15 -3.00
C SER A 7 -21.32 11.70 -3.36
N GLN A 8 -21.09 13.00 -3.16
CA GLN A 8 -19.78 13.57 -3.43
C GLN A 8 -18.74 12.84 -2.57
N PRO A 9 -17.75 12.16 -3.16
CA PRO A 9 -16.71 11.53 -2.37
C PRO A 9 -15.90 12.63 -1.72
N SER A 10 -15.85 12.65 -0.38
CA SER A 10 -14.89 13.49 0.33
C SER A 10 -13.49 12.94 0.05
N TYR A 11 -12.63 13.78 -0.50
CA TYR A 11 -11.22 13.47 -0.71
C TYR A 11 -10.37 14.51 -0.01
N ARG A 12 -9.15 14.11 0.35
CA ARG A 12 -8.14 15.00 0.91
C ARG A 12 -6.99 15.10 -0.08
N GLU A 13 -6.71 16.30 -0.52
CA GLU A 13 -5.56 16.57 -1.39
C GLU A 13 -4.28 16.69 -0.54
N HIS A 14 -3.21 16.11 -1.06
CA HIS A 14 -1.86 16.26 -0.51
C HIS A 14 -0.94 16.85 -1.56
N LYS A 15 -0.42 18.05 -1.31
CA LYS A 15 0.53 18.71 -2.21
C LYS A 15 1.83 17.92 -2.28
N HIS A 16 2.29 17.64 -3.49
CA HIS A 16 3.57 16.99 -3.74
C HIS A 16 4.73 17.85 -3.22
N ARG A 17 5.70 17.23 -2.54
CA ARG A 17 6.93 17.86 -2.08
C ARG A 17 8.10 16.91 -2.35
N PRO A 18 9.13 17.32 -3.12
CA PRO A 18 10.32 16.50 -3.34
C PRO A 18 10.92 16.02 -2.01
N THR A 19 11.45 14.80 -1.99
CA THR A 19 12.05 14.14 -0.80
C THR A 19 11.11 13.84 0.38
N TYR A 20 9.81 14.10 0.28
CA TYR A 20 8.83 13.68 1.29
C TYR A 20 8.07 12.43 0.84
N GLY A 21 7.87 11.49 1.78
CA GLY A 21 7.05 10.30 1.56
C GLY A 21 5.63 10.46 2.09
N LEU A 22 4.66 9.88 1.40
CA LEU A 22 3.29 9.69 1.89
C LEU A 22 3.04 8.20 2.12
N LEU A 23 2.69 7.83 3.35
CA LEU A 23 2.27 6.47 3.67
C LEU A 23 0.74 6.43 3.78
N HIS A 24 0.11 5.51 3.05
CA HIS A 24 -1.32 5.26 3.16
C HIS A 24 -1.62 3.77 3.03
N ARG A 25 -2.81 3.35 3.47
CA ARG A 25 -3.26 1.96 3.31
C ARG A 25 -3.47 1.66 1.83
N GLY A 26 -3.06 0.47 1.38
CA GLY A 26 -3.28 0.03 0.00
C GLY A 26 -4.76 -0.07 -0.41
N GLN A 27 -5.68 -0.15 0.56
CA GLN A 27 -7.14 -0.17 0.32
C GLN A 27 -7.74 1.23 0.09
N HIS A 28 -7.01 2.32 0.36
CA HIS A 28 -7.52 3.66 0.12
C HIS A 28 -7.59 3.94 -1.38
N LYS A 29 -8.76 4.40 -1.84
CA LYS A 29 -8.90 4.97 -3.18
C LYS A 29 -8.08 6.25 -3.26
N HIS A 30 -7.22 6.34 -4.25
CA HIS A 30 -6.40 7.52 -4.50
C HIS A 30 -6.28 7.76 -6.00
N GLY A 31 -5.90 8.98 -6.35
CA GLY A 31 -5.63 9.39 -7.71
C GLY A 31 -4.65 10.56 -7.70
N ALA A 32 -4.24 10.99 -8.89
CA ALA A 32 -3.46 12.19 -9.07
C ALA A 32 -4.26 13.21 -9.85
N MET A 33 -4.20 14.47 -9.42
CA MET A 33 -4.68 15.59 -10.20
C MET A 33 -3.80 15.79 -11.44
N PRO A 34 -4.31 16.45 -12.50
CA PRO A 34 -3.51 16.88 -13.63
C PRO A 34 -2.25 17.64 -13.20
N ILE A 35 -1.20 17.54 -14.01
CA ILE A 35 0.03 18.33 -13.82
C ILE A 35 -0.17 19.62 -14.61
N ASP A 36 -0.17 20.75 -13.91
CA ASP A 36 -0.32 22.07 -14.55
C ASP A 36 0.97 22.51 -15.25
N GLU A 37 2.14 22.22 -14.65
CA GLU A 37 3.47 22.55 -15.19
C GLU A 37 4.56 21.56 -14.73
N GLY A 38 5.60 21.41 -15.55
CA GLY A 38 6.79 20.59 -15.23
C GLY A 38 6.57 19.08 -15.27
N GLU A 39 7.40 18.34 -14.52
CA GLU A 39 7.38 16.87 -14.44
C GLU A 39 7.30 16.41 -12.98
N ARG A 40 6.60 15.29 -12.73
CA ARG A 40 6.48 14.67 -11.40
C ARG A 40 7.06 13.27 -11.39
N TYR A 41 8.11 13.06 -10.61
CA TYR A 41 8.74 11.76 -10.38
C TYR A 41 8.32 11.19 -9.02
N ASN A 42 7.79 9.96 -9.01
CA ASN A 42 7.35 9.28 -7.80
C ASN A 42 8.15 7.99 -7.58
N LEU A 43 8.59 7.75 -6.34
CA LEU A 43 9.04 6.44 -5.88
C LEU A 43 7.92 5.78 -5.08
N ILE A 44 7.47 4.61 -5.50
CA ILE A 44 6.41 3.86 -4.83
C ILE A 44 6.99 2.56 -4.29
N ILE A 45 6.86 2.37 -2.97
CA ILE A 45 7.28 1.14 -2.29
C ILE A 45 6.04 0.46 -1.69
N TRP A 46 5.70 -0.72 -2.20
CA TRP A 46 4.60 -1.53 -1.67
C TRP A 46 5.10 -2.41 -0.54
N MET A 47 4.60 -2.17 0.66
CA MET A 47 4.94 -2.94 1.85
C MET A 47 3.76 -3.81 2.26
N ARG A 48 4.02 -5.09 2.54
CA ARG A 48 3.04 -6.00 3.13
C ARG A 48 3.69 -6.77 4.26
N SER A 49 2.99 -6.86 5.40
CA SER A 49 3.44 -7.68 6.52
C SER A 49 3.63 -9.13 6.07
N SER A 50 4.82 -9.67 6.30
CA SER A 50 5.16 -11.08 6.11
C SER A 50 4.18 -12.00 6.87
N LYS A 51 3.86 -11.64 8.12
CA LYS A 51 2.92 -12.38 9.00
C LYS A 51 1.53 -12.51 8.37
N VAL A 52 1.04 -11.44 7.74
CA VAL A 52 -0.27 -11.44 7.05
C VAL A 52 -0.17 -12.13 5.70
N ARG A 53 0.90 -11.88 4.95
CA ARG A 53 1.10 -12.43 3.61
C ARG A 53 1.16 -13.95 3.59
N ASN A 54 1.73 -14.55 4.62
CA ASN A 54 1.90 -15.99 4.71
C ASN A 54 0.61 -16.74 5.15
N GLN A 55 -0.50 -16.03 5.39
CA GLN A 55 -1.80 -16.64 5.73
C GLN A 55 -2.59 -17.01 4.47
N LEU A 56 -3.11 -16.01 3.73
CA LEU A 56 -3.89 -16.20 2.52
C LEU A 56 -3.49 -15.17 1.44
N CYS A 57 -3.52 -15.62 0.19
CA CYS A 57 -3.37 -14.78 -0.98
C CYS A 57 -4.65 -13.93 -1.16
N PRO A 58 -4.56 -12.59 -1.19
CA PRO A 58 -5.73 -11.73 -1.32
C PRO A 58 -6.37 -11.77 -2.72
N MET A 59 -5.77 -12.48 -3.68
CA MET A 59 -6.33 -12.63 -5.03
C MET A 59 -7.11 -13.94 -5.21
N CYS A 60 -6.72 -15.01 -4.50
CA CYS A 60 -7.30 -16.35 -4.71
C CYS A 60 -7.75 -17.05 -3.43
N ASP A 61 -7.59 -16.42 -2.26
CA ASP A 61 -7.93 -16.97 -0.94
C ASP A 61 -7.29 -18.33 -0.61
N GLN A 62 -6.19 -18.67 -1.29
CA GLN A 62 -5.39 -19.85 -0.99
C GLN A 62 -4.16 -19.51 -0.16
N LYS A 63 -3.75 -20.44 0.69
CA LYS A 63 -2.50 -20.31 1.45
C LYS A 63 -1.32 -20.32 0.48
N PRO A 64 -0.45 -19.30 0.49
CA PRO A 64 0.67 -19.26 -0.46
C PRO A 64 1.63 -20.43 -0.22
N THR A 65 2.10 -21.05 -1.31
CA THR A 65 3.20 -22.02 -1.26
C THR A 65 4.51 -21.25 -1.14
N LEU A 66 5.06 -21.21 0.08
CA LEU A 66 6.30 -20.49 0.37
C LEU A 66 7.50 -21.44 0.21
N VAL A 67 8.44 -21.08 -0.66
CA VAL A 67 9.73 -21.78 -0.80
C VAL A 67 10.76 -21.09 0.08
N ARG A 68 11.49 -21.87 0.91
CA ARG A 68 12.61 -21.33 1.68
C ARG A 68 13.71 -20.87 0.72
N THR A 69 14.19 -19.66 0.91
CA THR A 69 15.34 -19.11 0.18
C THR A 69 16.50 -18.86 1.15
N VAL A 70 17.71 -18.77 0.61
CA VAL A 70 18.93 -18.52 1.40
C VAL A 70 18.90 -17.04 1.83
N GLY A 71 18.94 -16.79 3.15
CA GLY A 71 18.89 -15.43 3.71
C GLY A 71 17.47 -14.89 3.94
N PHE A 72 17.30 -13.57 3.85
CA PHE A 72 16.04 -12.86 4.08
C PHE A 72 15.32 -12.55 2.76
N GLY A 73 15.16 -13.54 1.89
CA GLY A 73 14.45 -13.36 0.61
C GLY A 73 12.92 -13.47 0.76
N ASP A 74 12.21 -12.89 -0.21
CA ASP A 74 10.77 -12.89 -0.43
C ASP A 74 9.91 -12.93 0.83
N GLY A 75 10.18 -12.11 1.85
CA GLY A 75 9.27 -11.81 2.95
C GLY A 75 9.18 -12.82 4.10
N PHE A 76 10.28 -13.52 4.42
CA PHE A 76 10.44 -14.17 5.72
C PHE A 76 10.97 -13.19 6.77
N THR A 77 10.31 -13.12 7.94
CA THR A 77 10.82 -12.43 9.13
C THR A 77 11.13 -13.46 10.22
N LYS A 78 12.35 -13.43 10.76
CA LYS A 78 12.78 -14.30 11.88
C LYS A 78 12.25 -13.81 13.23
N GLU A 79 11.85 -12.53 13.31
CA GLU A 79 11.48 -11.83 14.53
C GLU A 79 9.95 -11.67 14.66
N THR A 80 9.45 -11.79 15.89
CA THR A 80 8.01 -11.82 16.23
C THR A 80 7.43 -10.47 16.62
N LYS A 81 8.25 -9.41 16.74
CA LYS A 81 7.80 -8.07 17.16
C LYS A 81 7.49 -7.21 15.93
N THR A 82 6.21 -6.97 15.68
CA THR A 82 5.74 -6.00 14.67
C THR A 82 5.52 -4.64 15.32
N VAL A 83 6.09 -3.57 14.76
CA VAL A 83 5.76 -2.19 15.14
C VAL A 83 4.57 -1.70 14.33
N ASP A 84 3.64 -0.97 14.96
CA ASP A 84 2.54 -0.31 14.26
C ASP A 84 3.06 1.02 13.67
N VAL A 85 3.27 1.02 12.36
CA VAL A 85 3.73 2.19 11.59
C VAL A 85 2.56 3.02 11.04
N CYS A 86 1.32 2.55 11.18
CA CYS A 86 0.13 3.17 10.59
C CYS A 86 -0.71 3.99 11.59
N CYS A 87 -0.35 3.98 12.87
CA CYS A 87 -0.91 4.90 13.87
C CYS A 87 -0.23 6.28 13.77
N ALA A 88 -0.59 7.07 12.76
CA ALA A 88 -0.38 8.51 12.83
C ALA A 88 -1.61 9.16 13.48
N SER A 89 -1.34 9.89 14.56
CA SER A 89 -2.25 10.77 15.32
C SER A 89 -2.89 11.86 14.47
#